data_AF-A0A0P7ZBE5-F1
#
_entry.id   AF-A0A0P7ZBE5-F1
#
_cell.length_a   1.000
_cell.length_b   1.000
_cell.length_c   1.000
_cell.angle_alpha   90.00
_cell.angle_beta   90.00
_cell.angle_gamma   90.00
#
_symmetry.space_group_name_H-M   'P 1'
#
loop_
_entity.id
_entity.type
_entity.pdbx_description
1 polymer ?
#
loop_
_entity_poly.entity_id
_entity_poly.type
_entity_poly.pdbx_seq_one_letter_code
_entity_poly.pdbx_strand_id
1 'polypeptide(L)'
;MQKEFLKKGENEIDTKNKLVDRILEIKTISRVKAKQIAEAILIEAKTTLNVEGDVLTSTLSGVCMGEFGVGSRGKGDFHVHEQIAEIIGKTNAVIDSSHLDDAGVMKLDDGKYILMTVDGMHSRLSDFPFLAGFHDARAALRDIYVMGSHPIALFSDIHVADDGDVAKIFDHIAGITAISKLTGVPLITGSTLRIGGDVVIGTRMSGCVGALGVAANLTPRKFAQEGDVILMTEGSGGATISTTALYNGMHEVVNETLNVKFFDACRSLINSNLISKIHAMTDITNGGIRGDASEISKIAGVKLVFDDNKLRRLVNDRVLEMLEKLEIDYLGVSLDALLIIARPEYANEIIECIRKQDVEIDIVGRVEEGKGVEIIINDDVHDLTPRFRESAYTPIKKVIGENTPEDFDYMKSQINYAAKMSIEKRERVIEQIRDKISSYKN
;
A
#
# COMPACT_ATOMS: atom_id res chain seq x y z
N MET A 1 2.66 -25.83 3.49
CA MET A 1 2.91 -26.66 4.70
C MET A 1 3.22 -28.11 4.30
N GLN A 2 2.33 -28.77 3.56
CA GLN A 2 2.48 -30.12 3.03
C GLN A 2 3.82 -30.38 2.29
N LYS A 3 4.24 -29.49 1.39
CA LYS A 3 5.55 -29.61 0.71
C LYS A 3 6.73 -29.52 1.67
N GLU A 4 6.62 -28.71 2.72
CA GLU A 4 7.66 -28.57 3.74
C GLU A 4 7.80 -29.82 4.62
N PHE A 5 6.68 -30.45 5.00
CA PHE A 5 6.72 -31.74 5.70
C PHE A 5 7.39 -32.83 4.86
N LEU A 6 7.08 -32.89 3.56
CA LEU A 6 7.73 -33.83 2.64
C LEU A 6 9.23 -33.54 2.48
N LYS A 7 9.64 -32.27 2.36
CA LYS A 7 11.07 -31.87 2.29
C LYS A 7 11.84 -32.24 3.55
N LYS A 8 11.21 -32.14 4.72
CA LYS A 8 11.80 -32.51 6.01
C LYS A 8 11.89 -34.02 6.24
N GLY A 9 11.44 -34.84 5.28
CA GLY A 9 11.45 -36.29 5.38
C GLY A 9 10.48 -36.85 6.41
N GLU A 10 9.43 -36.09 6.76
CA GLU A 10 8.39 -36.60 7.67
C GLU A 10 7.68 -37.80 7.06
N ASN A 11 7.27 -38.75 7.92
CA ASN A 11 6.52 -39.92 7.50
C ASN A 11 5.22 -39.49 6.80
N GLU A 12 4.92 -40.11 5.66
CA GLU A 12 3.74 -39.77 4.85
C GLU A 12 2.43 -40.07 5.57
N ILE A 13 2.37 -41.15 6.35
CA ILE A 13 1.19 -41.51 7.15
C ILE A 13 0.95 -40.43 8.20
N ASP A 14 2.00 -39.98 8.87
CA ASP A 14 1.91 -38.91 9.88
C ASP A 14 1.50 -37.59 9.24
N THR A 15 2.08 -37.25 8.09
CA THR A 15 1.72 -36.06 7.31
C THR A 15 0.25 -36.11 6.89
N LYS A 16 -0.22 -37.26 6.37
CA LYS A 16 -1.63 -37.46 6.00
C LYS A 16 -2.55 -37.29 7.19
N ASN A 17 -2.21 -37.90 8.33
CA ASN A 17 -3.04 -37.79 9.54
C ASN A 17 -3.11 -36.34 10.05
N LYS A 18 -1.97 -35.63 10.09
CA LYS A 18 -1.94 -34.19 10.41
C LYS A 18 -2.84 -33.39 9.47
N LEU A 19 -2.78 -33.64 8.15
CA LEU A 19 -3.64 -32.96 7.17
C LEU A 19 -5.12 -33.26 7.42
N VAL A 20 -5.48 -34.52 7.70
CA VAL A 20 -6.86 -34.91 8.03
C VAL A 20 -7.36 -34.15 9.25
N ASP A 21 -6.57 -34.11 10.31
CA ASP A 21 -6.97 -33.44 11.55
C ASP A 21 -7.13 -31.93 11.31
N ARG A 22 -6.22 -31.28 10.57
CA ARG A 22 -6.35 -29.86 10.17
C ARG A 22 -7.56 -29.56 9.30
N ILE A 23 -7.90 -30.47 8.38
CA ILE A 23 -9.11 -30.32 7.55
C ILE A 23 -10.35 -30.39 8.45
N LEU A 24 -10.40 -31.33 9.39
CA LEU A 24 -11.54 -31.51 10.29
C LEU A 24 -11.67 -30.42 11.36
N GLU A 25 -10.59 -29.70 11.67
CA GLU A 25 -10.63 -28.51 12.55
C GLU A 25 -11.50 -27.39 11.97
N ILE A 26 -11.60 -27.27 10.65
CA ILE A 26 -12.23 -26.12 9.98
C ILE A 26 -13.42 -26.54 9.10
N LYS A 27 -13.31 -27.66 8.37
CA LYS A 27 -14.35 -28.13 7.45
C LYS A 27 -15.28 -29.14 8.13
N THR A 28 -16.58 -28.89 8.04
CA THR A 28 -17.62 -29.82 8.53
C THR A 28 -17.86 -30.94 7.51
N ILE A 29 -16.93 -31.89 7.43
CA ILE A 29 -17.00 -33.05 6.52
C ILE A 29 -16.70 -34.37 7.27
N SER A 30 -17.03 -35.50 6.65
CA SER A 30 -16.70 -36.79 7.24
C SER A 30 -15.18 -37.02 7.26
N ARG A 31 -14.69 -37.73 8.29
CA ARG A 31 -13.27 -38.14 8.36
C ARG A 31 -12.82 -38.96 7.15
N VAL A 32 -13.73 -39.71 6.53
CA VAL A 32 -13.48 -40.45 5.28
C VAL A 32 -13.18 -39.47 4.14
N LYS A 33 -14.02 -38.43 3.97
CA LYS A 33 -13.80 -37.41 2.93
C LYS A 33 -12.53 -36.60 3.20
N ALA A 34 -12.26 -36.24 4.46
CA ALA A 34 -11.01 -35.56 4.84
C ALA A 34 -9.77 -36.41 4.48
N LYS A 35 -9.81 -37.73 4.69
CA LYS A 35 -8.73 -38.65 4.27
C LYS A 35 -8.51 -38.66 2.77
N GLN A 36 -9.58 -38.63 1.98
CA GLN A 36 -9.50 -38.57 0.51
C GLN A 36 -8.88 -37.26 0.04
N ILE A 37 -9.28 -36.12 0.63
CA ILE A 37 -8.72 -34.81 0.32
C ILE A 37 -7.24 -34.75 0.69
N ALA A 38 -6.87 -35.19 1.90
CA ALA A 38 -5.47 -35.22 2.34
C ALA A 38 -4.59 -36.09 1.42
N GLU A 39 -5.13 -37.21 0.93
CA GLU A 39 -4.44 -38.07 -0.04
C GLU A 39 -4.23 -37.38 -1.39
N ALA A 40 -5.26 -36.72 -1.92
CA ALA A 40 -5.13 -35.94 -3.15
C ALA A 40 -4.11 -34.80 -3.02
N ILE A 41 -4.15 -34.07 -1.90
CA ILE A 41 -3.18 -33.00 -1.59
C ILE A 41 -1.74 -33.54 -1.58
N LEU A 42 -1.51 -34.74 -1.03
CA LEU A 42 -0.18 -35.36 -1.02
C LEU A 42 0.27 -35.79 -2.41
N ILE A 43 -0.64 -36.31 -3.24
CA ILE A 43 -0.34 -36.64 -4.65
C ILE A 43 0.09 -35.36 -5.40
N GLU A 44 -0.68 -34.28 -5.30
CA GLU A 44 -0.36 -33.00 -5.94
C GLU A 44 0.97 -32.41 -5.41
N ALA A 45 1.17 -32.46 -4.10
CA ALA A 45 2.37 -31.95 -3.46
C ALA A 45 3.62 -32.69 -3.94
N LYS A 46 3.57 -34.03 -4.05
CA LYS A 46 4.67 -34.87 -4.56
C LYS A 46 4.96 -34.59 -6.03
N THR A 47 3.92 -34.58 -6.86
CA THR A 47 4.04 -34.32 -8.31
C THR A 47 4.70 -32.98 -8.59
N THR A 48 4.45 -31.98 -7.74
CA THR A 48 4.95 -30.62 -7.91
C THR A 48 6.11 -30.26 -6.97
N LEU A 49 6.72 -31.23 -6.29
CA LEU A 49 7.77 -30.96 -5.30
C LEU A 49 9.12 -30.64 -5.97
N ASN A 50 9.47 -31.43 -6.98
CA ASN A 50 10.78 -31.41 -7.64
C ASN A 50 10.60 -31.15 -9.14
N VAL A 51 9.84 -30.10 -9.48
CA VAL A 51 9.69 -29.69 -10.88
C VAL A 51 11.00 -29.08 -11.38
N GLU A 52 11.40 -29.47 -12.59
CA GLU A 52 12.60 -28.95 -13.24
C GLU A 52 12.22 -28.01 -14.39
N GLY A 53 13.01 -26.96 -14.58
CA GLY A 53 12.81 -25.99 -15.65
C GLY A 53 12.83 -24.56 -15.14
N ASP A 54 13.41 -23.66 -15.94
CA ASP A 54 13.64 -22.26 -15.55
C ASP A 54 12.32 -21.55 -15.19
N VAL A 55 11.24 -21.77 -15.96
CA VAL A 55 9.91 -21.17 -15.72
C VAL A 55 9.16 -21.84 -14.55
N LEU A 56 9.45 -23.10 -14.26
CA LEU A 56 8.75 -23.90 -13.25
C LEU A 56 9.34 -23.73 -11.84
N THR A 57 10.52 -23.13 -11.74
CA THR A 57 11.26 -22.94 -10.49
C THR A 57 11.36 -21.45 -10.15
N SER A 58 11.32 -21.10 -8.87
CA SER A 58 11.51 -19.73 -8.39
C SER A 58 12.96 -19.52 -7.94
N THR A 59 13.50 -18.31 -8.16
CA THR A 59 14.75 -17.93 -7.49
C THR A 59 14.44 -17.60 -6.04
N LEU A 60 15.11 -18.28 -5.11
CA LEU A 60 14.92 -18.06 -3.68
C LEU A 60 16.01 -17.10 -3.18
N SER A 61 15.61 -16.02 -2.52
CA SER A 61 16.53 -15.15 -1.76
C SER A 61 16.92 -15.75 -0.41
N GLY A 62 16.12 -16.68 0.13
CA GLY A 62 16.28 -17.16 1.50
C GLY A 62 15.84 -16.16 2.58
N VAL A 63 15.31 -14.98 2.18
CA VAL A 63 14.84 -13.93 3.09
C VAL A 63 13.31 -13.85 3.03
N CYS A 64 12.63 -13.95 4.17
CA CYS A 64 11.18 -13.85 4.22
C CYS A 64 10.71 -12.38 4.23
N MET A 65 9.53 -12.12 3.64
CA MET A 65 8.90 -10.77 3.69
C MET A 65 8.81 -10.21 5.11
N GLY A 66 8.39 -11.06 6.06
CA GLY A 66 8.21 -10.66 7.45
C GLY A 66 9.51 -10.38 8.18
N GLU A 67 10.64 -10.95 7.77
CA GLU A 67 11.96 -10.66 8.35
C GLU A 67 12.49 -9.33 7.79
N PHE A 68 12.37 -9.15 6.47
CA PHE A 68 12.83 -7.96 5.77
C PHE A 68 11.92 -6.74 5.94
N GLY A 69 10.70 -6.92 6.47
CA GLY A 69 9.75 -5.82 6.71
C GLY A 69 9.01 -5.33 5.45
N VAL A 70 8.88 -6.19 4.43
CA VAL A 70 8.14 -5.86 3.20
C VAL A 70 6.65 -5.76 3.49
N GLY A 71 5.99 -4.72 2.97
CA GLY A 71 4.60 -4.36 3.24
C GLY A 71 4.38 -3.64 4.57
N SER A 72 5.44 -3.08 5.18
CA SER A 72 5.38 -2.29 6.43
C SER A 72 5.92 -0.86 6.26
N ARG A 73 5.98 -0.35 5.01
CA ARG A 73 6.39 1.02 4.63
C ARG A 73 7.62 1.55 5.40
N GLY A 74 8.61 0.67 5.54
CA GLY A 74 9.90 0.95 6.19
C GLY A 74 11.07 0.65 5.25
N LYS A 75 12.29 0.71 5.78
CA LYS A 75 13.53 0.62 4.96
C LYS A 75 13.60 -0.61 4.05
N GLY A 76 13.18 -1.79 4.52
CA GLY A 76 13.21 -3.00 3.71
C GLY A 76 12.12 -3.03 2.63
N ASP A 77 10.96 -2.45 2.91
CA ASP A 77 9.89 -2.28 1.92
C ASP A 77 10.32 -1.35 0.77
N PHE A 78 10.89 -0.18 1.12
CA PHE A 78 11.42 0.75 0.13
C PHE A 78 12.50 0.12 -0.75
N HIS A 79 13.39 -0.69 -0.16
CA HIS A 79 14.42 -1.42 -0.91
C HIS A 79 13.81 -2.42 -1.90
N VAL A 80 12.75 -3.15 -1.51
CA VAL A 80 12.07 -4.07 -2.43
C VAL A 80 11.36 -3.32 -3.55
N HIS A 81 10.73 -2.17 -3.28
CA HIS A 81 10.12 -1.34 -4.32
C HIS A 81 11.15 -0.82 -5.35
N GLU A 82 12.36 -0.46 -4.92
CA GLU A 82 13.45 -0.14 -5.85
C GLU A 82 13.81 -1.31 -6.75
N GLN A 83 13.91 -2.52 -6.18
CA GLN A 83 14.19 -3.73 -6.95
C GLN A 83 13.06 -4.09 -7.92
N ILE A 84 11.80 -3.87 -7.54
CA ILE A 84 10.65 -4.00 -8.45
C ILE A 84 10.78 -3.01 -9.61
N ALA A 85 11.11 -1.74 -9.33
CA ALA A 85 11.30 -0.72 -10.36
C ALA A 85 12.46 -1.08 -11.31
N GLU A 86 13.56 -1.62 -10.78
CA GLU A 86 14.69 -2.11 -11.58
C GLU A 86 14.29 -3.28 -12.48
N ILE A 87 13.52 -4.24 -11.95
CA ILE A 87 12.98 -5.37 -12.73
C ILE A 87 12.07 -4.85 -13.83
N ILE A 88 11.13 -3.94 -13.56
CA ILE A 88 10.25 -3.36 -14.59
C ILE A 88 11.09 -2.66 -15.67
N GLY A 89 12.13 -1.92 -15.26
CA GLY A 89 12.99 -1.17 -16.15
C GLY A 89 12.34 0.11 -16.67
N LYS A 90 13.02 0.78 -17.60
CA LYS A 90 12.55 2.06 -18.15
C LYS A 90 11.32 1.85 -19.02
N THR A 91 10.28 2.64 -18.74
CA THR A 91 9.03 2.65 -19.53
C THR A 91 8.95 3.90 -20.42
N ASN A 92 7.89 4.00 -21.22
CA ASN A 92 7.52 5.22 -21.94
C ASN A 92 6.54 6.11 -21.14
N ALA A 93 6.29 5.81 -19.87
CA ALA A 93 5.44 6.62 -19.01
C ALA A 93 6.15 7.92 -18.58
N VAL A 94 5.36 8.95 -18.25
CA VAL A 94 5.85 10.23 -17.72
C VAL A 94 6.25 10.08 -16.26
N ILE A 95 5.50 9.27 -15.53
CA ILE A 95 5.76 8.82 -14.16
C ILE A 95 5.58 7.31 -14.17
N ASP A 96 6.63 6.59 -13.76
CA ASP A 96 6.67 5.13 -13.64
C ASP A 96 7.19 4.71 -12.27
N SER A 97 7.33 3.41 -12.06
CA SER A 97 7.78 2.83 -10.79
C SER A 97 9.13 3.36 -10.30
N SER A 98 9.99 3.88 -11.17
CA SER A 98 11.29 4.46 -10.76
C SER A 98 11.16 5.79 -10.01
N HIS A 99 10.01 6.46 -10.15
CA HIS A 99 9.74 7.73 -9.48
C HIS A 99 9.18 7.58 -8.06
N LEU A 100 8.72 6.37 -7.68
CA LEU A 100 8.10 6.10 -6.37
C LEU A 100 7.01 7.12 -6.02
N ASP A 101 6.13 7.39 -6.98
CA ASP A 101 5.01 8.34 -6.87
C ASP A 101 3.68 7.59 -6.71
N ASP A 102 2.62 8.32 -6.38
CA ASP A 102 1.32 7.74 -5.96
C ASP A 102 0.55 7.10 -7.13
N ALA A 103 0.86 7.44 -8.38
CA ALA A 103 0.25 6.81 -9.56
C ALA A 103 1.21 6.71 -10.76
N GLY A 104 0.97 5.72 -11.62
CA GLY A 104 1.59 5.64 -12.94
C GLY A 104 0.89 6.60 -13.93
N VAL A 105 1.67 7.31 -14.74
CA VAL A 105 1.14 8.38 -15.61
C VAL A 105 1.60 8.24 -17.06
N MET A 106 0.64 8.15 -17.98
CA MET A 106 0.88 8.16 -19.42
C MET A 106 0.44 9.49 -20.03
N LYS A 107 1.20 10.01 -20.99
CA LYS A 107 0.80 11.17 -21.79
C LYS A 107 -0.01 10.73 -23.00
N LEU A 108 -1.12 11.42 -23.25
CA LEU A 108 -1.98 11.25 -24.41
C LEU A 108 -1.55 12.19 -25.55
N ASP A 109 -1.93 11.85 -26.79
CA ASP A 109 -1.59 12.62 -27.99
C ASP A 109 -2.16 14.05 -27.97
N ASP A 110 -3.29 14.25 -27.28
CA ASP A 110 -3.93 15.56 -27.10
C ASP A 110 -3.27 16.43 -26.01
N GLY A 111 -2.18 15.95 -25.41
CA GLY A 111 -1.41 16.65 -24.39
C GLY A 111 -1.89 16.44 -22.96
N LYS A 112 -3.02 15.74 -22.74
CA LYS A 112 -3.49 15.36 -21.40
C LYS A 112 -2.74 14.15 -20.86
N TYR A 113 -3.01 13.83 -19.61
CA TYR A 113 -2.48 12.66 -18.93
C TYR A 113 -3.60 11.71 -18.54
N ILE A 114 -3.32 10.40 -18.62
CA ILE A 114 -4.11 9.35 -17.98
C ILE A 114 -3.28 8.74 -16.85
N LEU A 115 -3.91 8.57 -15.71
CA LEU A 115 -3.31 8.10 -14.48
C LEU A 115 -3.97 6.81 -14.02
N MET A 116 -3.19 5.92 -13.43
CA MET A 116 -3.68 4.66 -12.88
C MET A 116 -2.91 4.30 -11.62
N THR A 117 -3.65 3.83 -10.63
CA THR A 117 -3.12 3.27 -9.38
C THR A 117 -3.93 2.03 -8.96
N VAL A 118 -3.34 1.24 -8.09
CA VAL A 118 -3.97 0.12 -7.40
C VAL A 118 -3.48 0.10 -5.96
N ASP A 119 -4.42 0.13 -5.01
CA ASP A 119 -4.14 -0.02 -3.59
C ASP A 119 -4.65 -1.38 -3.11
N GLY A 120 -3.94 -1.98 -2.17
CA GLY A 120 -4.24 -3.31 -1.64
C GLY A 120 -4.97 -3.21 -0.32
N MET A 121 -5.99 -4.05 -0.12
CA MET A 121 -6.72 -4.04 1.13
C MET A 121 -5.79 -4.27 2.34
N HIS A 122 -6.03 -3.53 3.41
CA HIS A 122 -5.29 -3.72 4.63
C HIS A 122 -5.55 -5.12 5.20
N SER A 123 -4.52 -5.96 5.25
CA SER A 123 -4.67 -7.41 5.52
C SER A 123 -5.31 -7.77 6.87
N ARG A 124 -5.31 -6.84 7.83
CA ARG A 124 -5.97 -7.00 9.15
C ARG A 124 -7.46 -6.68 9.13
N LEU A 125 -8.00 -6.18 8.02
CA LEU A 125 -9.42 -5.89 7.82
C LEU A 125 -10.16 -7.02 7.09
N SER A 126 -9.52 -8.19 6.90
CA SER A 126 -10.14 -9.38 6.28
C SER A 126 -11.45 -9.85 6.93
N ASP A 127 -11.69 -9.51 8.21
CA ASP A 127 -12.93 -9.82 8.93
C ASP A 127 -13.87 -8.62 9.07
N PHE A 128 -13.51 -7.50 8.44
CA PHE A 128 -14.30 -6.27 8.40
C PHE A 128 -14.47 -5.81 6.94
N PRO A 129 -15.18 -6.58 6.08
CA PRO A 129 -15.09 -6.42 4.63
C PRO A 129 -15.58 -5.05 4.14
N PHE A 130 -16.62 -4.51 4.77
CA PHE A 130 -17.09 -3.16 4.46
C PHE A 130 -16.01 -2.10 4.69
N LEU A 131 -15.32 -2.14 5.85
CA LEU A 131 -14.23 -1.21 6.15
C LEU A 131 -13.06 -1.40 5.20
N ALA A 132 -12.74 -2.65 4.85
CA ALA A 132 -11.71 -2.96 3.87
C ALA A 132 -12.03 -2.28 2.52
N GLY A 133 -13.22 -2.52 1.95
CA GLY A 133 -13.60 -1.93 0.67
C GLY A 133 -13.75 -0.41 0.70
N PHE A 134 -14.26 0.14 1.81
CA PHE A 134 -14.38 1.59 2.00
C PHE A 134 -13.02 2.28 1.99
N HIS A 135 -12.07 1.79 2.80
CA HIS A 135 -10.75 2.41 2.88
C HIS A 135 -9.87 2.12 1.67
N ASP A 136 -10.01 0.95 1.03
CA ASP A 136 -9.26 0.59 -0.18
C ASP A 136 -9.65 1.49 -1.36
N ALA A 137 -10.96 1.66 -1.60
CA ALA A 137 -11.45 2.64 -2.57
C ALA A 137 -11.07 4.07 -2.21
N ARG A 138 -11.02 4.40 -0.91
CA ARG A 138 -10.59 5.72 -0.48
C ARG A 138 -9.12 5.97 -0.82
N ALA A 139 -8.25 5.02 -0.49
CA ALA A 139 -6.82 5.10 -0.75
C ALA A 139 -6.52 5.23 -2.25
N ALA A 140 -7.08 4.33 -3.08
CA ALA A 140 -6.90 4.39 -4.54
C ALA A 140 -7.36 5.72 -5.17
N LEU A 141 -8.42 6.36 -4.63
CA LEU A 141 -8.82 7.68 -5.10
C LEU A 141 -7.88 8.80 -4.63
N ARG A 142 -7.33 8.72 -3.41
CA ARG A 142 -6.39 9.73 -2.91
C ARG A 142 -5.14 9.79 -3.80
N ASP A 143 -4.58 8.64 -4.14
CA ASP A 143 -3.46 8.50 -5.08
C ASP A 143 -3.71 9.23 -6.42
N ILE A 144 -4.92 9.13 -6.96
CA ILE A 144 -5.29 9.86 -8.19
C ILE A 144 -5.41 11.36 -7.93
N TYR A 145 -6.08 11.75 -6.85
CA TYR A 145 -6.31 13.16 -6.52
C TYR A 145 -5.01 13.93 -6.26
N VAL A 146 -4.05 13.33 -5.55
CA VAL A 146 -2.77 13.98 -5.21
C VAL A 146 -1.86 14.19 -6.42
N MET A 147 -2.13 13.50 -7.52
CA MET A 147 -1.46 13.76 -8.79
C MET A 147 -2.07 14.93 -9.57
N GLY A 148 -3.02 15.67 -8.97
CA GLY A 148 -3.71 16.80 -9.59
C GLY A 148 -4.77 16.36 -10.61
N SER A 149 -5.24 15.11 -10.51
CA SER A 149 -6.12 14.47 -11.47
C SER A 149 -7.57 14.43 -11.00
N HIS A 150 -8.50 14.47 -11.95
CA HIS A 150 -9.89 14.11 -11.74
C HIS A 150 -10.08 12.60 -11.92
N PRO A 151 -10.47 11.84 -10.89
CA PRO A 151 -10.76 10.42 -11.03
C PRO A 151 -12.03 10.20 -11.87
N ILE A 152 -12.03 9.19 -12.72
CA ILE A 152 -13.12 8.88 -13.67
C ILE A 152 -13.68 7.47 -13.53
N ALA A 153 -12.94 6.55 -12.90
CA ALA A 153 -13.40 5.18 -12.70
C ALA A 153 -12.65 4.48 -11.56
N LEU A 154 -13.34 3.51 -10.96
CA LEU A 154 -12.82 2.52 -10.03
C LEU A 154 -12.96 1.10 -10.64
N PHE A 155 -12.06 0.21 -10.27
CA PHE A 155 -12.18 -1.23 -10.48
C PHE A 155 -11.73 -1.99 -9.23
N SER A 156 -12.13 -3.26 -9.08
CA SER A 156 -11.76 -4.04 -7.88
C SER A 156 -11.36 -5.47 -8.23
N ASP A 157 -10.46 -6.07 -7.46
CA ASP A 157 -10.15 -7.50 -7.51
C ASP A 157 -10.21 -8.06 -6.09
N ILE A 158 -11.09 -9.02 -5.84
CA ILE A 158 -11.32 -9.57 -4.49
C ILE A 158 -11.22 -11.09 -4.49
N HIS A 159 -10.47 -11.60 -3.52
CA HIS A 159 -10.18 -13.01 -3.35
C HIS A 159 -10.65 -13.46 -1.98
N VAL A 160 -11.48 -14.49 -1.93
CA VAL A 160 -11.97 -15.08 -0.68
C VAL A 160 -11.52 -16.53 -0.62
N ALA A 161 -10.99 -16.96 0.53
CA ALA A 161 -10.61 -18.36 0.76
C ALA A 161 -11.83 -19.29 0.69
N ASP A 162 -11.59 -20.57 0.46
CA ASP A 162 -12.66 -21.57 0.19
C ASP A 162 -13.70 -21.69 1.31
N ASP A 163 -13.28 -21.54 2.58
CA ASP A 163 -14.20 -21.57 3.73
C ASP A 163 -14.77 -20.19 4.07
N GLY A 164 -14.42 -19.14 3.32
CA GLY A 164 -14.89 -17.78 3.55
C GLY A 164 -16.34 -17.58 3.10
N ASP A 165 -17.09 -16.83 3.88
CA ASP A 165 -18.48 -16.49 3.55
C ASP A 165 -18.54 -15.57 2.32
N VAL A 166 -19.38 -15.92 1.34
CA VAL A 166 -19.60 -15.14 0.12
C VAL A 166 -20.09 -13.72 0.44
N ALA A 167 -20.81 -13.52 1.55
CA ALA A 167 -21.26 -12.21 2.00
C ALA A 167 -20.10 -11.22 2.22
N LYS A 168 -18.88 -11.70 2.50
CA LYS A 168 -17.69 -10.83 2.56
C LYS A 168 -17.47 -10.06 1.26
N ILE A 169 -17.75 -10.68 0.11
CA ILE A 169 -17.67 -10.02 -1.20
C ILE A 169 -18.69 -8.88 -1.28
N PHE A 170 -19.93 -9.14 -0.88
CA PHE A 170 -20.99 -8.14 -0.96
C PHE A 170 -20.73 -6.94 -0.05
N ASP A 171 -20.29 -7.18 1.18
CA ASP A 171 -19.94 -6.11 2.12
C ASP A 171 -18.72 -5.30 1.63
N HIS A 172 -17.71 -5.96 1.06
CA HIS A 172 -16.57 -5.28 0.45
C HIS A 172 -16.98 -4.36 -0.68
N ILE A 173 -17.79 -4.86 -1.63
CA ILE A 173 -18.34 -4.04 -2.71
C ILE A 173 -19.24 -2.93 -2.16
N ALA A 174 -20.00 -3.17 -1.08
CA ALA A 174 -20.79 -2.13 -0.43
C ALA A 174 -19.91 -0.99 0.12
N GLY A 175 -18.75 -1.32 0.72
CA GLY A 175 -17.77 -0.33 1.16
C GLY A 175 -17.22 0.51 0.01
N ILE A 176 -16.82 -0.13 -1.09
CA ILE A 176 -16.33 0.55 -2.31
C ILE A 176 -17.40 1.46 -2.89
N THR A 177 -18.63 0.94 -3.02
CA THR A 177 -19.73 1.68 -3.64
C THR A 177 -20.24 2.83 -2.76
N ALA A 178 -20.01 2.80 -1.45
CA ALA A 178 -20.23 3.96 -0.58
C ALA A 178 -19.32 5.12 -0.99
N ILE A 179 -18.01 4.88 -1.17
CA ILE A 179 -17.08 5.89 -1.70
C ILE A 179 -17.50 6.33 -3.10
N SER A 180 -17.81 5.39 -4.00
CA SER A 180 -18.27 5.68 -5.36
C SER A 180 -19.46 6.65 -5.38
N LYS A 181 -20.44 6.45 -4.51
CA LYS A 181 -21.62 7.34 -4.40
C LYS A 181 -21.28 8.70 -3.80
N LEU A 182 -20.39 8.76 -2.82
CA LEU A 182 -19.99 10.01 -2.17
C LEU A 182 -19.11 10.88 -3.08
N THR A 183 -18.30 10.27 -3.95
CA THR A 183 -17.40 10.98 -4.85
C THR A 183 -17.99 11.21 -6.25
N GLY A 184 -18.96 10.38 -6.64
CA GLY A 184 -19.50 10.34 -8.00
C GLY A 184 -18.63 9.51 -8.97
N VAL A 185 -17.56 8.88 -8.49
CA VAL A 185 -16.63 8.09 -9.32
C VAL A 185 -17.14 6.65 -9.41
N PRO A 186 -17.54 6.14 -10.59
CA PRO A 186 -18.20 4.84 -10.70
C PRO A 186 -17.23 3.65 -10.54
N LEU A 187 -17.65 2.61 -9.81
CA LEU A 187 -17.06 1.27 -9.92
C LEU A 187 -17.57 0.59 -11.19
N ILE A 188 -16.71 0.40 -12.19
CA ILE A 188 -17.11 -0.01 -13.54
C ILE A 188 -16.79 -1.47 -13.88
N THR A 189 -15.85 -2.10 -13.18
CA THR A 189 -15.45 -3.48 -13.45
C THR A 189 -14.78 -4.11 -12.22
N GLY A 190 -14.62 -5.43 -12.25
CA GLY A 190 -13.83 -6.13 -11.27
C GLY A 190 -13.69 -7.62 -11.52
N SER A 191 -12.96 -8.27 -10.63
CA SER A 191 -12.67 -9.71 -10.66
C SER A 191 -12.88 -10.32 -9.28
N THR A 192 -13.27 -11.60 -9.26
CA THR A 192 -13.46 -12.39 -8.05
C THR A 192 -12.74 -13.73 -8.20
N LEU A 193 -11.92 -14.10 -7.22
CA LEU A 193 -11.22 -15.39 -7.21
C LEU A 193 -11.30 -16.10 -5.85
N ARG A 194 -11.03 -17.41 -5.87
CA ARG A 194 -10.92 -18.22 -4.66
C ARG A 194 -9.45 -18.41 -4.29
N ILE A 195 -9.06 -18.05 -3.06
CA ILE A 195 -7.66 -18.18 -2.62
C ILE A 195 -7.30 -19.67 -2.53
N GLY A 196 -6.40 -20.13 -3.40
CA GLY A 196 -5.78 -21.46 -3.38
C GLY A 196 -6.73 -22.66 -3.54
N GLY A 197 -7.95 -22.42 -4.04
CA GLY A 197 -8.92 -23.47 -4.35
C GLY A 197 -9.30 -24.32 -3.13
N ASP A 198 -9.53 -25.61 -3.36
CA ASP A 198 -9.98 -26.56 -2.33
C ASP A 198 -8.88 -26.95 -1.30
N VAL A 199 -7.68 -26.38 -1.43
CA VAL A 199 -6.48 -26.73 -0.63
C VAL A 199 -6.23 -25.73 0.50
N VAL A 200 -6.67 -24.48 0.36
CA VAL A 200 -6.53 -23.46 1.41
C VAL A 200 -7.67 -23.64 2.41
N ILE A 201 -7.30 -23.60 3.68
CA ILE A 201 -8.24 -23.73 4.79
C ILE A 201 -8.34 -22.40 5.51
N GLY A 202 -9.56 -21.94 5.77
CA GLY A 202 -9.85 -20.70 6.49
C GLY A 202 -10.68 -19.70 5.70
N THR A 203 -11.01 -18.59 6.35
CA THR A 203 -12.03 -17.61 5.92
C THR A 203 -11.43 -16.29 5.41
N ARG A 204 -10.12 -16.29 5.15
CA ARG A 204 -9.37 -15.07 4.83
C ARG A 204 -9.82 -14.47 3.50
N MET A 205 -9.82 -13.14 3.46
CA MET A 205 -10.06 -12.32 2.30
C MET A 205 -8.81 -11.48 1.99
N SER A 206 -8.55 -11.28 0.71
CA SER A 206 -7.49 -10.41 0.19
C SER A 206 -7.98 -9.76 -1.11
N GLY A 207 -7.37 -8.68 -1.55
CA GLY A 207 -7.81 -8.00 -2.76
C GLY A 207 -7.25 -6.59 -2.85
N CYS A 208 -7.73 -5.85 -3.84
CA CYS A 208 -7.33 -4.48 -4.13
C CYS A 208 -8.47 -3.70 -4.80
N VAL A 209 -8.34 -2.38 -4.75
CA VAL A 209 -9.13 -1.44 -5.54
C VAL A 209 -8.16 -0.61 -6.37
N GLY A 210 -8.48 -0.44 -7.65
CA GLY A 210 -7.75 0.45 -8.53
C GLY A 210 -8.59 1.61 -9.01
N ALA A 211 -7.92 2.69 -9.38
CA ALA A 211 -8.54 3.92 -9.84
C ALA A 211 -7.87 4.44 -11.11
N LEU A 212 -8.67 5.13 -11.93
CA LEU A 212 -8.25 5.78 -13.16
C LEU A 212 -8.58 7.27 -13.08
N GLY A 213 -7.66 8.11 -13.53
CA GLY A 213 -7.82 9.56 -13.56
C GLY A 213 -7.36 10.20 -14.85
N VAL A 214 -7.83 11.42 -15.10
CA VAL A 214 -7.34 12.28 -16.18
C VAL A 214 -6.86 13.61 -15.61
N ALA A 215 -5.78 14.16 -16.18
CA ALA A 215 -5.21 15.42 -15.73
C ALA A 215 -4.69 16.27 -16.89
N ALA A 216 -4.70 17.60 -16.70
CA ALA A 216 -4.03 18.54 -17.59
C ALA A 216 -2.67 19.01 -17.03
N ASN A 217 -2.55 19.06 -15.71
CA ASN A 217 -1.33 19.38 -14.98
C ASN A 217 -1.11 18.29 -13.93
N LEU A 218 0.14 18.04 -13.56
CA LEU A 218 0.50 17.03 -12.57
C LEU A 218 1.20 17.70 -11.40
N THR A 219 1.07 17.08 -10.23
CA THR A 219 1.73 17.52 -8.98
C THR A 219 2.60 16.40 -8.37
N PRO A 220 3.51 15.77 -9.15
CA PRO A 220 4.34 14.68 -8.69
C PRO A 220 5.33 15.15 -7.62
N ARG A 221 5.74 14.24 -6.75
CA ARG A 221 6.66 14.50 -5.62
C ARG A 221 7.96 15.18 -6.07
N LYS A 222 8.47 14.82 -7.25
CA LYS A 222 9.72 15.35 -7.84
C LYS A 222 9.72 16.85 -8.14
N PHE A 223 8.56 17.51 -8.10
CA PHE A 223 8.46 18.94 -8.40
C PHE A 223 8.63 19.84 -7.18
N ALA A 224 8.69 19.29 -5.96
CA ALA A 224 9.01 20.04 -4.75
C ALA A 224 10.32 20.82 -4.90
N GLN A 225 10.33 22.08 -4.48
CA GLN A 225 11.46 22.99 -4.68
C GLN A 225 11.84 23.71 -3.39
N GLU A 226 13.12 24.09 -3.30
CA GLU A 226 13.59 24.99 -2.26
C GLU A 226 12.76 26.28 -2.21
N GLY A 227 12.45 26.74 -0.99
CA GLY A 227 11.68 27.96 -0.77
C GLY A 227 10.17 27.74 -0.75
N ASP A 228 9.69 26.54 -1.10
CA ASP A 228 8.28 26.19 -0.94
C ASP A 228 7.88 26.11 0.54
N VAL A 229 6.61 26.39 0.81
CA VAL A 229 5.97 26.05 2.08
C VAL A 229 5.31 24.68 1.98
N ILE A 230 5.24 24.00 3.12
CA ILE A 230 4.54 22.72 3.25
C ILE A 230 3.25 22.97 4.03
N LEU A 231 2.11 22.69 3.40
CA LEU A 231 0.79 22.72 4.03
C LEU A 231 0.29 21.30 4.27
N MET A 232 -0.53 21.14 5.29
CA MET A 232 -1.19 19.86 5.59
C MET A 232 -2.63 20.12 6.04
N THR A 233 -3.57 19.33 5.54
CA THR A 233 -4.96 19.34 6.04
C THR A 233 -5.10 18.55 7.33
N GLU A 234 -6.23 18.70 8.02
CA GLU A 234 -6.61 17.75 9.05
C GLU A 234 -6.68 16.31 8.51
N GLY A 235 -6.44 15.34 9.39
CA GLY A 235 -6.48 13.91 9.08
C GLY A 235 -6.98 13.07 10.25
N SER A 236 -7.77 12.04 9.95
CA SER A 236 -8.30 11.08 10.92
C SER A 236 -7.87 9.63 10.63
N GLY A 237 -7.03 9.44 9.61
CA GLY A 237 -6.55 8.15 9.15
C GLY A 237 -7.61 7.27 8.50
N GLY A 238 -7.13 6.16 7.95
CA GLY A 238 -7.95 5.16 7.26
C GLY A 238 -7.81 3.76 7.83
N ALA A 239 -7.50 2.81 6.96
CA ALA A 239 -7.49 1.39 7.33
C ALA A 239 -6.56 1.08 8.52
N THR A 240 -5.44 1.81 8.65
CA THR A 240 -4.48 1.64 9.74
C THR A 240 -5.02 2.14 11.08
N ILE A 241 -5.64 3.32 11.11
CA ILE A 241 -6.29 3.82 12.33
C ILE A 241 -7.50 2.96 12.69
N SER A 242 -8.34 2.56 11.72
CA SER A 242 -9.43 1.62 11.92
C SER A 242 -8.94 0.28 12.49
N THR A 243 -7.84 -0.26 11.96
CA THR A 243 -7.20 -1.48 12.49
C THR A 243 -6.72 -1.26 13.92
N THR A 244 -6.05 -0.15 14.20
CA THR A 244 -5.56 0.19 15.54
C THR A 244 -6.70 0.21 16.56
N ALA A 245 -7.79 0.92 16.23
CA ALA A 245 -8.99 1.01 17.04
C ALA A 245 -9.62 -0.37 17.30
N LEU A 246 -9.84 -1.17 16.25
CA LEU A 246 -10.46 -2.49 16.34
C LEU A 246 -9.68 -3.46 17.24
N TYR A 247 -8.37 -3.55 17.05
CA TYR A 247 -7.52 -4.53 17.75
C TYR A 247 -7.06 -4.08 19.14
N ASN A 248 -7.35 -2.83 19.54
CA ASN A 248 -7.13 -2.34 20.91
C ASN A 248 -8.45 -2.09 21.67
N GLY A 249 -9.60 -2.41 21.08
CA GLY A 249 -10.91 -2.29 21.75
C GLY A 249 -11.46 -0.86 21.85
N MET A 250 -10.98 0.07 21.02
CA MET A 250 -11.38 1.49 20.98
C MET A 250 -12.26 1.75 19.75
N HIS A 251 -13.33 0.96 19.60
CA HIS A 251 -14.12 0.84 18.37
C HIS A 251 -14.81 2.14 17.94
N GLU A 252 -15.08 3.03 18.89
CA GLU A 252 -15.67 4.35 18.65
C GLU A 252 -14.83 5.21 17.69
N VAL A 253 -13.50 5.05 17.71
CA VAL A 253 -12.56 5.80 16.85
C VAL A 253 -12.71 5.42 15.38
N VAL A 254 -13.25 4.22 15.06
CA VAL A 254 -13.52 3.81 13.67
C VAL A 254 -14.47 4.79 12.98
N ASN A 255 -15.41 5.40 13.69
CA ASN A 255 -16.34 6.36 13.07
C ASN A 255 -15.63 7.63 12.58
N GLU A 256 -14.54 8.03 13.22
CA GLU A 256 -13.74 9.19 12.80
C GLU A 256 -13.04 8.95 11.45
N THR A 257 -12.74 7.69 11.13
CA THR A 257 -12.08 7.32 9.87
C THR A 257 -13.06 7.25 8.70
N LEU A 258 -14.38 7.26 8.93
CA LEU A 258 -15.42 7.13 7.89
C LEU A 258 -15.85 8.50 7.34
N ASN A 259 -14.95 9.16 6.61
CA ASN A 259 -15.20 10.47 6.01
C ASN A 259 -14.59 10.63 4.60
N VAL A 260 -14.95 11.73 3.93
CA VAL A 260 -14.50 12.11 2.57
C VAL A 260 -13.88 13.51 2.50
N LYS A 261 -13.53 14.11 3.63
CA LYS A 261 -12.99 15.50 3.70
C LYS A 261 -11.79 15.72 2.77
N PHE A 262 -10.91 14.72 2.68
CA PHE A 262 -9.77 14.71 1.75
C PHE A 262 -10.20 15.00 0.30
N PHE A 263 -11.27 14.36 -0.16
CA PHE A 263 -11.75 14.53 -1.54
C PHE A 263 -12.38 15.91 -1.75
N ASP A 264 -13.02 16.47 -0.75
CA ASP A 264 -13.57 17.83 -0.82
C ASP A 264 -12.44 18.86 -0.99
N ALA A 265 -11.36 18.72 -0.22
CA ALA A 265 -10.16 19.55 -0.36
C ALA A 265 -9.50 19.41 -1.75
N CYS A 266 -9.26 18.19 -2.23
CA CYS A 266 -8.68 17.99 -3.56
C CYS A 266 -9.59 18.52 -4.68
N ARG A 267 -10.89 18.29 -4.61
CA ARG A 267 -11.85 18.79 -5.61
C ARG A 267 -11.90 20.30 -5.64
N SER A 268 -11.84 20.99 -4.50
CA SER A 268 -11.83 22.46 -4.47
C SER A 268 -10.57 23.02 -5.15
N LEU A 269 -9.40 22.42 -4.94
CA LEU A 269 -8.15 22.80 -5.61
C LEU A 269 -8.20 22.58 -7.13
N ILE A 270 -8.71 21.42 -7.56
CA ILE A 270 -8.84 21.10 -8.98
C ILE A 270 -9.81 22.07 -9.67
N ASN A 271 -10.95 22.34 -9.05
CA ASN A 271 -11.98 23.22 -9.62
C ASN A 271 -11.60 24.71 -9.61
N SER A 272 -10.72 25.14 -8.71
CA SER A 272 -10.24 26.53 -8.59
C SER A 272 -9.04 26.85 -9.49
N ASN A 273 -8.53 25.87 -10.25
CA ASN A 273 -7.34 25.99 -11.10
C ASN A 273 -6.03 26.28 -10.33
N LEU A 274 -6.03 26.06 -9.02
CA LEU A 274 -4.85 26.22 -8.15
C LEU A 274 -3.83 25.10 -8.31
N ILE A 275 -4.20 23.97 -8.93
CA ILE A 275 -3.27 22.87 -9.24
C ILE A 275 -2.03 23.35 -9.98
N SER A 276 -2.17 24.31 -10.90
CA SER A 276 -1.04 24.90 -11.64
C SER A 276 -0.06 25.71 -10.77
N LYS A 277 -0.42 26.00 -9.52
CA LYS A 277 0.37 26.77 -8.55
C LYS A 277 1.01 25.89 -7.48
N ILE A 278 0.61 24.62 -7.42
CA ILE A 278 1.13 23.62 -6.51
C ILE A 278 2.25 22.88 -7.21
N HIS A 279 3.36 22.68 -6.51
CA HIS A 279 4.49 21.93 -7.03
C HIS A 279 4.27 20.43 -6.83
N ALA A 280 3.96 20.01 -5.60
CA ALA A 280 3.68 18.62 -5.28
C ALA A 280 2.48 18.48 -4.34
N MET A 281 1.74 17.39 -4.48
CA MET A 281 0.82 16.92 -3.44
C MET A 281 1.08 15.45 -3.18
N THR A 282 0.76 14.99 -1.97
CA THR A 282 0.75 13.57 -1.62
C THR A 282 -0.24 13.36 -0.47
N ASP A 283 -0.66 12.13 -0.20
CA ASP A 283 -1.42 11.79 0.99
C ASP A 283 -0.50 11.23 2.06
N ILE A 284 -0.75 11.58 3.32
CA ILE A 284 -0.02 11.01 4.45
C ILE A 284 -0.52 9.60 4.71
N THR A 285 0.15 8.63 4.09
CA THR A 285 -0.25 7.21 4.02
C THR A 285 0.50 6.37 5.06
N ASN A 286 0.48 5.03 4.91
CA ASN A 286 1.25 4.14 5.77
C ASN A 286 2.76 4.45 5.72
N GLY A 287 3.38 4.48 6.90
CA GLY A 287 4.71 5.08 7.11
C GLY A 287 4.65 6.53 7.61
N GLY A 288 3.49 7.19 7.46
CA GLY A 288 3.21 8.54 7.92
C GLY A 288 4.13 9.58 7.30
N ILE A 289 4.18 10.76 7.94
CA ILE A 289 5.01 11.89 7.51
C ILE A 289 6.48 11.47 7.39
N ARG A 290 6.97 10.57 8.26
CA ARG A 290 8.35 10.04 8.20
C ARG A 290 8.63 9.41 6.83
N GLY A 291 7.75 8.52 6.39
CA GLY A 291 7.87 7.82 5.11
C GLY A 291 7.78 8.77 3.94
N ASP A 292 6.67 9.49 3.84
CA ASP A 292 6.34 10.28 2.65
C ASP A 292 7.30 11.47 2.47
N ALA A 293 7.68 12.14 3.57
CA ALA A 293 8.68 13.22 3.49
C ALA A 293 10.07 12.70 3.08
N SER A 294 10.44 11.49 3.50
CA SER A 294 11.72 10.88 3.12
C SER A 294 11.73 10.48 1.64
N GLU A 295 10.60 10.01 1.10
CA GLU A 295 10.44 9.74 -0.33
C GLU A 295 10.53 11.05 -1.14
N ILE A 296 9.81 12.11 -0.73
CA ILE A 296 9.88 13.43 -1.38
C ILE A 296 11.31 13.98 -1.36
N SER A 297 11.96 14.01 -0.19
CA SER A 297 13.34 14.51 -0.06
C SER A 297 14.31 13.80 -0.99
N LYS A 298 14.19 12.47 -1.10
CA LYS A 298 15.04 11.65 -1.95
C LYS A 298 14.80 11.90 -3.44
N ILE A 299 13.54 11.98 -3.86
CA ILE A 299 13.14 12.10 -5.27
C ILE A 299 13.34 13.51 -5.81
N ALA A 300 12.95 14.54 -5.04
CA ALA A 300 13.12 15.94 -5.43
C ALA A 300 14.52 16.48 -5.11
N GLY A 301 15.27 15.83 -4.22
CA GLY A 301 16.62 16.27 -3.85
C GLY A 301 16.63 17.53 -2.99
N VAL A 302 15.62 17.69 -2.13
CA VAL A 302 15.41 18.84 -1.25
C VAL A 302 15.36 18.41 0.21
N LYS A 303 15.50 19.35 1.15
CA LYS A 303 15.33 19.11 2.59
C LYS A 303 13.94 19.55 3.03
N LEU A 304 13.25 18.74 3.83
CA LEU A 304 11.94 19.09 4.39
C LEU A 304 12.08 19.33 5.90
N VAL A 305 11.54 20.44 6.38
CA VAL A 305 11.54 20.80 7.81
C VAL A 305 10.12 21.03 8.29
N PHE A 306 9.71 20.28 9.30
CA PHE A 306 8.37 20.32 9.89
C PHE A 306 8.35 20.94 11.29
N ASP A 307 7.19 21.45 11.69
CA ASP A 307 6.88 21.92 13.04
C ASP A 307 5.89 20.95 13.71
N ASP A 308 6.33 20.28 14.78
CA ASP A 308 5.52 19.27 15.48
C ASP A 308 4.24 19.86 16.06
N ASN A 309 4.30 21.06 16.64
CA ASN A 309 3.13 21.67 17.28
C ASN A 309 2.02 21.95 16.25
N LYS A 310 2.40 22.31 15.02
CA LYS A 310 1.45 22.53 13.93
C LYS A 310 0.90 21.22 13.36
N LEU A 311 1.76 20.22 13.19
CA LEU A 311 1.35 18.89 12.75
C LEU A 311 0.33 18.26 13.71
N ARG A 312 0.62 18.26 15.01
CA ARG A 312 -0.26 17.66 16.04
C ARG A 312 -1.67 18.23 16.02
N ARG A 313 -1.83 19.54 15.78
CA ARG A 313 -3.13 20.23 15.75
C ARG A 313 -4.03 19.78 14.60
N LEU A 314 -3.47 19.18 13.57
CA LEU A 314 -4.19 18.69 12.41
C LEU A 314 -4.52 17.20 12.51
N VAL A 315 -4.12 16.53 13.59
CA VAL A 315 -4.56 15.16 13.86
C VAL A 315 -5.91 15.23 14.58
N ASN A 316 -6.90 14.46 14.12
CA ASN A 316 -8.20 14.35 14.81
C ASN A 316 -8.00 14.00 16.30
N ASP A 317 -8.63 14.75 17.19
CA ASP A 317 -8.40 14.68 18.64
C ASP A 317 -8.55 13.26 19.22
N ARG A 318 -9.59 12.51 18.80
CA ARG A 318 -9.84 11.14 19.28
C ARG A 318 -8.82 10.15 18.76
N VAL A 319 -8.36 10.36 17.52
CA VAL A 319 -7.29 9.56 16.93
C VAL A 319 -5.97 9.84 17.66
N LEU A 320 -5.65 11.11 17.89
CA LEU A 320 -4.45 11.50 18.61
C LEU A 320 -4.44 10.96 20.05
N GLU A 321 -5.54 11.11 20.78
CA GLU A 321 -5.70 10.57 22.14
C GLU A 321 -5.49 9.05 22.16
N MET A 322 -6.07 8.33 21.20
CA MET A 322 -5.86 6.87 21.06
C MET A 322 -4.38 6.54 20.81
N LEU A 323 -3.73 7.23 19.89
CA LEU A 323 -2.33 6.98 19.54
C LEU A 323 -1.41 7.26 20.74
N GLU A 324 -1.61 8.37 21.44
CA GLU A 324 -0.85 8.74 22.64
C GLU A 324 -1.03 7.72 23.76
N LYS A 325 -2.28 7.34 24.07
CA LYS A 325 -2.60 6.34 25.11
C LYS A 325 -1.97 4.98 24.81
N LEU A 326 -1.85 4.65 23.52
CA LEU A 326 -1.22 3.43 23.07
C LEU A 326 0.29 3.58 22.82
N GLU A 327 0.89 4.75 23.10
CA GLU A 327 2.31 5.03 22.83
C GLU A 327 2.71 4.74 21.37
N ILE A 328 1.82 5.05 20.43
CA ILE A 328 2.05 4.90 18.99
C ILE A 328 2.51 6.25 18.44
N ASP A 329 3.65 6.27 17.75
CA ASP A 329 4.14 7.45 17.06
C ASP A 329 3.21 7.82 15.90
N TYR A 330 2.50 8.94 16.04
CA TYR A 330 1.54 9.46 15.06
C TYR A 330 2.21 9.88 13.74
N LEU A 331 3.51 10.21 13.77
CA LEU A 331 4.28 10.57 12.58
C LEU A 331 4.63 9.35 11.71
N GLY A 332 4.45 8.14 12.24
CA GLY A 332 4.76 6.88 11.57
C GLY A 332 3.52 6.07 11.15
N VAL A 333 2.32 6.66 11.16
CA VAL A 333 1.06 6.02 10.75
C VAL A 333 0.31 6.86 9.72
N SER A 334 -0.60 6.21 8.98
CA SER A 334 -1.49 6.86 8.00
C SER A 334 -2.50 7.78 8.68
N LEU A 335 -2.40 9.08 8.39
CA LEU A 335 -3.36 10.09 8.84
C LEU A 335 -4.39 10.43 7.76
N ASP A 336 -4.19 9.94 6.52
CA ASP A 336 -5.03 10.22 5.36
C ASP A 336 -5.25 11.74 5.17
N ALA A 337 -4.24 12.52 5.50
CA ALA A 337 -4.21 13.98 5.36
C ALA A 337 -3.58 14.36 4.01
N LEU A 338 -4.02 15.46 3.41
CA LEU A 338 -3.42 15.99 2.19
C LEU A 338 -2.22 16.85 2.54
N LEU A 339 -1.04 16.49 2.04
CA LEU A 339 0.16 17.31 2.08
C LEU A 339 0.31 18.07 0.77
N ILE A 340 0.57 19.38 0.84
CA ILE A 340 0.74 20.26 -0.32
C ILE A 340 2.07 20.99 -0.19
N ILE A 341 2.88 20.95 -1.25
CA ILE A 341 4.11 21.73 -1.38
C ILE A 341 3.89 22.78 -2.47
N ALA A 342 3.94 24.05 -2.08
CA ALA A 342 3.62 25.16 -2.97
C ALA A 342 4.43 26.41 -2.65
N ARG A 343 4.47 27.33 -3.61
CA ARG A 343 5.14 28.62 -3.42
C ARG A 343 4.46 29.43 -2.31
N PRO A 344 5.22 30.13 -1.45
CA PRO A 344 4.66 30.90 -0.33
C PRO A 344 3.60 31.91 -0.74
N GLU A 345 3.73 32.53 -1.92
CA GLU A 345 2.79 33.54 -2.42
C GLU A 345 1.36 33.01 -2.67
N TYR A 346 1.16 31.70 -2.85
CA TYR A 346 -0.16 31.08 -3.07
C TYR A 346 -0.70 30.37 -1.82
N ALA A 347 0.07 30.30 -0.73
CA ALA A 347 -0.29 29.53 0.46
C ALA A 347 -1.64 29.96 1.06
N ASN A 348 -1.87 31.27 1.20
CA ASN A 348 -3.13 31.80 1.73
C ASN A 348 -4.33 31.47 0.82
N GLU A 349 -4.14 31.56 -0.50
CA GLU A 349 -5.20 31.25 -1.47
C GLU A 349 -5.60 29.77 -1.41
N ILE A 350 -4.61 28.87 -1.28
CA ILE A 350 -4.81 27.43 -1.08
C ILE A 350 -5.58 27.15 0.22
N ILE A 351 -5.14 27.76 1.34
CA ILE A 351 -5.79 27.63 2.65
C ILE A 351 -7.25 28.07 2.59
N GLU A 352 -7.52 29.26 2.03
CA GLU A 352 -8.87 29.78 1.89
C GLU A 352 -9.74 28.91 0.97
N CYS A 353 -9.16 28.34 -0.08
CA CYS A 353 -9.87 27.42 -0.98
C CYS A 353 -10.34 26.15 -0.25
N ILE A 354 -9.48 25.57 0.58
CA ILE A 354 -9.76 24.34 1.32
C ILE A 354 -10.70 24.59 2.51
N ARG A 355 -10.46 25.65 3.30
CA ARG A 355 -11.33 25.99 4.45
C ARG A 355 -12.79 26.24 4.07
N LYS A 356 -13.06 26.69 2.83
CA LYS A 356 -14.44 26.80 2.31
C LYS A 356 -15.20 25.47 2.24
N GLN A 357 -14.48 24.34 2.30
CA GLN A 357 -15.05 23.00 2.34
C GLN A 357 -15.18 22.43 3.76
N ASP A 358 -14.99 23.25 4.81
CA ASP A 358 -15.00 22.80 6.21
C ASP A 358 -13.89 21.76 6.51
N VAL A 359 -12.73 22.00 5.91
CA VAL A 359 -11.51 21.21 6.11
C VAL A 359 -10.44 22.12 6.70
N GLU A 360 -9.95 21.76 7.88
CA GLU A 360 -8.83 22.49 8.51
C GLU A 360 -7.53 22.25 7.76
N ILE A 361 -6.68 23.28 7.70
CA ILE A 361 -5.39 23.27 7.02
C ILE A 361 -4.48 24.36 7.60
N ASP A 362 -3.18 24.07 7.69
CA ASP A 362 -2.17 25.05 8.09
C ASP A 362 -0.83 24.80 7.38
N ILE A 363 0.07 25.79 7.43
CA ILE A 363 1.47 25.66 7.01
C ILE A 363 2.24 24.95 8.14
N VAL A 364 2.60 23.70 7.90
CA VAL A 364 3.27 22.81 8.87
C VAL A 364 4.77 22.73 8.70
N GLY A 365 5.32 23.32 7.65
CA GLY A 365 6.74 23.22 7.37
C GLY A 365 7.19 24.05 6.18
N ARG A 366 8.43 23.81 5.77
CA ARG A 366 9.09 24.47 4.64
C ARG A 366 10.09 23.54 3.96
N VAL A 367 10.39 23.86 2.71
CA VAL A 367 11.41 23.16 1.92
C VAL A 367 12.67 24.02 1.86
N GLU A 368 13.81 23.42 2.22
CA GLU A 368 15.13 24.06 2.27
C GLU A 368 16.10 23.41 1.27
N GLU A 369 17.19 24.11 0.96
CA GLU A 369 18.33 23.54 0.23
C GLU A 369 18.92 22.35 1.02
N GLY A 370 19.27 21.28 0.31
CA GLY A 370 19.92 20.10 0.89
C GLY A 370 19.10 18.82 0.76
N LYS A 371 19.34 17.85 1.64
CA LYS A 371 18.63 16.56 1.67
C LYS A 371 18.37 16.14 3.10
N GLY A 372 17.35 15.31 3.30
CA GLY A 372 16.93 14.82 4.60
C GLY A 372 15.63 15.43 5.07
N VAL A 373 15.15 14.93 6.21
CA VAL A 373 13.89 15.35 6.80
C VAL A 373 14.11 15.63 8.28
N GLU A 374 13.69 16.81 8.72
CA GLU A 374 13.82 17.24 10.10
C GLU A 374 12.46 17.68 10.67
N ILE A 375 12.33 17.59 11.98
CA ILE A 375 11.19 18.10 12.73
C ILE A 375 11.68 18.95 13.89
N ILE A 376 10.99 20.07 14.12
CA ILE A 376 11.23 20.97 15.24
C ILE A 376 10.25 20.60 16.36
N ILE A 377 10.78 20.19 17.51
CA ILE A 377 10.03 19.84 18.71
C ILE A 377 10.56 20.71 19.85
N ASN A 378 9.72 21.57 20.43
CA ASN A 378 10.13 22.49 21.51
C ASN A 378 11.41 23.29 21.17
N ASP A 379 11.50 23.80 19.95
CA ASP A 379 12.64 24.54 19.38
C ASP A 379 13.92 23.71 19.11
N ASP A 380 13.92 22.41 19.43
CA ASP A 380 15.01 21.48 19.10
C ASP A 380 14.77 20.78 17.76
N VAL A 381 15.85 20.65 16.96
CA VAL A 381 15.82 19.98 15.65
C VAL A 381 16.12 18.49 15.82
N HIS A 382 15.24 17.65 15.29
CA HIS A 382 15.37 16.20 15.33
C HIS A 382 15.29 15.59 13.93
N ASP A 383 16.02 14.49 13.72
CA ASP A 383 15.92 13.67 12.51
C ASP A 383 14.55 12.98 12.42
N LEU A 384 13.89 13.10 11.27
CA LEU A 384 12.58 12.49 10.99
C LEU A 384 12.68 11.29 10.04
N THR A 385 13.88 10.78 9.78
CA THR A 385 14.10 9.64 8.88
C THR A 385 13.26 8.41 9.30
N PRO A 386 12.73 7.61 8.34
CA PRO A 386 11.96 6.41 8.63
C PRO A 386 12.70 5.40 9.50
N ARG A 387 11.92 4.76 10.38
CA ARG A 387 12.36 3.57 11.13
C ARG A 387 12.43 2.35 10.19
N PHE A 388 12.94 1.22 10.69
CA PHE A 388 13.02 -0.01 9.90
C PHE A 388 11.64 -0.56 9.50
N ARG A 389 10.64 -0.41 10.38
CA ARG A 389 9.22 -0.66 10.12
C ARG A 389 8.39 0.56 10.52
N GLU A 390 7.20 0.67 9.96
CA GLU A 390 6.14 1.56 10.45
C GLU A 390 5.84 1.34 11.94
N SER A 391 5.20 2.34 12.57
CA SER A 391 4.83 2.29 13.99
C SER A 391 4.01 1.05 14.32
N ALA A 392 4.32 0.39 15.44
CA ALA A 392 3.68 -0.82 15.90
C ALA A 392 2.31 -0.55 16.52
N TYR A 393 1.29 -0.46 15.67
CA TYR A 393 -0.05 -0.02 16.06
C TYR A 393 -1.01 -1.15 16.51
N THR A 394 -0.58 -2.41 16.51
CA THR A 394 -1.36 -3.54 17.08
C THR A 394 -0.57 -4.28 18.14
N PRO A 395 -1.23 -4.98 19.09
CA PRO A 395 -0.54 -5.74 20.12
C PRO A 395 0.50 -6.73 19.58
N ILE A 396 0.18 -7.44 18.48
CA ILE A 396 1.11 -8.38 17.84
C ILE A 396 2.31 -7.64 17.23
N LYS A 397 2.09 -6.50 16.57
CA LYS A 397 3.20 -5.71 16.00
C LYS A 397 4.16 -5.21 17.08
N LYS A 398 3.66 -4.83 18.26
CA LYS A 398 4.50 -4.42 19.40
C LYS A 398 5.40 -5.55 19.90
N VAL A 399 4.89 -6.79 19.91
CA VAL A 399 5.69 -7.98 20.27
C VAL A 399 6.76 -8.28 19.23
N ILE A 400 6.44 -8.16 17.94
CA ILE A 400 7.40 -8.37 16.84
C ILE A 400 8.48 -7.27 16.84
N GLY A 401 8.11 -6.04 17.18
CA GLY A 401 8.99 -4.89 17.27
C GLY A 401 9.31 -4.23 15.92
N GLU A 402 10.07 -3.14 16.00
CA GLU A 402 10.44 -2.26 14.87
C GLU A 402 11.97 -2.24 14.61
N ASN A 403 12.73 -3.08 15.30
CA ASN A 403 14.20 -3.03 15.26
C ASN A 403 14.74 -3.54 13.92
N THR A 404 15.79 -2.89 13.43
CA THR A 404 16.55 -3.34 12.26
C THR A 404 17.26 -4.66 12.57
N PRO A 405 17.13 -5.71 11.73
CA PRO A 405 17.91 -6.94 11.87
C PRO A 405 19.42 -6.67 11.76
N GLU A 406 20.25 -7.40 12.52
CA GLU A 406 21.71 -7.24 12.51
C GLU A 406 22.33 -7.60 11.14
N ASP A 407 21.69 -8.50 10.39
CA ASP A 407 22.12 -9.02 9.10
C ASP A 407 21.46 -8.32 7.90
N PHE A 408 20.90 -7.12 8.09
CA PHE A 408 20.11 -6.42 7.07
C PHE A 408 20.84 -6.19 5.75
N ASP A 409 22.13 -5.84 5.78
CA ASP A 409 22.92 -5.65 4.55
C ASP A 409 23.17 -6.96 3.80
N TYR A 410 23.33 -8.07 4.54
CA TYR A 410 23.38 -9.39 3.94
C TYR A 410 22.03 -9.75 3.30
N MET A 411 20.91 -9.53 3.99
CA MET A 411 19.57 -9.75 3.43
C MET A 411 19.35 -8.94 2.14
N LYS A 412 19.75 -7.67 2.11
CA LYS A 412 19.72 -6.82 0.90
C LYS A 412 20.47 -7.47 -0.26
N SER A 413 21.68 -7.98 -0.01
CA SER A 413 22.48 -8.63 -1.05
C SER A 413 21.78 -9.85 -1.66
N GLN A 414 21.08 -10.64 -0.84
CA GLN A 414 20.33 -11.81 -1.29
C GLN A 414 19.09 -11.42 -2.11
N ILE A 415 18.42 -10.34 -1.73
CA ILE A 415 17.28 -9.80 -2.48
C ILE A 415 17.73 -9.25 -3.82
N ASN A 416 18.83 -8.49 -3.86
CA ASN A 416 19.40 -7.98 -5.11
C ASN A 416 19.80 -9.11 -6.06
N TYR A 417 20.38 -10.19 -5.51
CA TYR A 417 20.66 -11.39 -6.29
C TYR A 417 19.37 -11.99 -6.89
N ALA A 418 18.32 -12.17 -6.09
CA ALA A 418 17.05 -12.71 -6.56
C ALA A 418 16.39 -11.83 -7.64
N ALA A 419 16.46 -10.50 -7.49
CA ALA A 419 15.97 -9.55 -8.48
C ALA A 419 16.73 -9.67 -9.80
N LYS A 420 18.07 -9.67 -9.75
CA LYS A 420 18.92 -9.86 -10.93
C LYS A 420 18.61 -11.18 -11.66
N MET A 421 18.52 -12.28 -10.94
CA MET A 421 18.20 -13.58 -11.53
C MET A 421 16.80 -13.60 -12.18
N SER A 422 15.85 -12.83 -11.64
CA SER A 422 14.50 -12.68 -12.21
C SER A 422 14.54 -11.90 -13.52
N ILE A 423 15.38 -10.87 -13.63
CA ILE A 423 15.62 -10.14 -14.89
C ILE A 423 16.23 -11.08 -15.93
N GLU A 424 17.28 -11.82 -15.58
CA GLU A 424 17.91 -12.75 -16.51
C GLU A 424 16.94 -13.85 -16.98
N LYS A 425 16.08 -14.33 -16.07
CA LYS A 425 15.02 -15.30 -16.41
C LYS A 425 14.03 -14.72 -17.41
N ARG A 426 13.57 -13.48 -17.22
CA ARG A 426 12.69 -12.80 -18.17
C ARG A 426 13.32 -12.75 -19.56
N GLU A 427 14.58 -12.34 -19.67
CA GLU A 427 15.26 -12.24 -20.97
C GLU A 427 15.36 -13.60 -21.67
N ARG A 428 15.73 -14.66 -20.94
CA ARG A 428 15.77 -16.02 -21.48
C ARG A 428 14.39 -16.48 -21.99
N VAL A 429 13.32 -16.19 -21.25
CA VAL A 429 11.95 -16.54 -21.66
C VAL A 429 11.51 -15.75 -22.89
N ILE A 430 11.85 -14.46 -22.97
CA ILE A 430 11.55 -13.62 -24.15
C ILE A 430 12.25 -14.16 -25.39
N GLU A 431 13.53 -14.52 -25.29
CA GLU A 431 14.30 -15.11 -26.39
C GLU A 431 13.65 -16.41 -26.87
N GLN A 432 13.34 -17.34 -25.97
CA GLN A 432 12.65 -18.59 -26.29
C GLN A 432 11.30 -18.36 -27.00
N ILE A 433 10.54 -17.35 -26.59
CA ILE A 433 9.25 -17.01 -27.23
C ILE A 433 9.48 -16.41 -28.62
N ARG A 434 10.48 -15.52 -28.79
CA ARG A 434 10.82 -14.93 -30.10
C ARG A 434 11.29 -15.98 -31.10
N ASP A 435 12.07 -16.95 -30.66
CA ASP A 435 12.52 -18.06 -31.49
C ASP A 435 11.34 -18.91 -31.97
N LYS A 436 10.40 -19.24 -31.06
CA LYS A 436 9.15 -19.92 -31.42
C LYS A 436 8.34 -19.13 -32.45
N ILE A 437 8.17 -17.81 -32.24
CA ILE A 437 7.45 -16.95 -33.19
C ILE A 437 8.11 -16.94 -34.57
N SER A 438 9.44 -16.89 -34.61
CA SER A 438 10.20 -16.92 -35.87
C SER A 438 10.04 -18.26 -36.60
N SER A 439 9.97 -19.37 -35.86
CA SER A 439 9.73 -20.70 -36.43
C SER A 439 8.32 -20.90 -37.01
N TYR A 440 7.31 -20.12 -36.58
CA TYR A 440 5.96 -20.17 -37.17
C TYR A 440 5.84 -19.35 -38.47
N LYS A 441 6.79 -18.45 -38.75
CA LYS A 441 6.78 -17.57 -39.93
C LYS A 441 7.58 -18.13 -41.11
N ASN A 442 8.41 -19.14 -40.87
CA ASN A 442 9.14 -19.92 -41.89
C ASN A 442 8.40 -21.23 -42.13
#